data_AF-H1SJ05-F1
#
_entry.id   AF-H1SJ05-F1
#
_cell.length_a   1.000
_cell.length_b   1.000
_cell.length_c   1.000
_cell.angle_alpha   90.00
_cell.angle_beta   90.00
_cell.angle_gamma   90.00
#
_symmetry.space_group_name_H-M   'P 1'
#
loop_
_entity.id
_entity.type
_entity.pdbx_description
1 polymer ?
#
loop_
_entity_poly.entity_id
_entity_poly.type
_entity_poly.pdbx_seq_one_letter_code
_entity_poly.pdbx_strand_id
1 'polypeptide(L)'
;MVRLMNAGCGEREVLASLALPPELFDQPWMRPAYGDPSYIARDIYRSENGWWDRNPTSLHPAPPERAAAEIVAAIADHEALIRHAEALADRGETQLALHVIDVLATARGDSPTLARARSLKARWLRERAGQVRSYVSRSLYAAAADMIEQGTGHAFGIR
;
A
#
# COMPACT_ATOMS: atom_id res chain seq x y z
N MET A 1 -7.08 17.64 -9.28
CA MET A 1 -5.61 17.53 -9.28
C MET A 1 -4.95 18.89 -9.09
N VAL A 2 -4.77 19.73 -10.12
CA VAL A 2 -4.01 21.00 -10.04
C VAL A 2 -4.46 21.91 -8.90
N ARG A 3 -5.77 22.08 -8.71
CA ARG A 3 -6.31 22.87 -7.58
C ARG A 3 -5.82 22.38 -6.21
N LEU A 4 -5.74 21.06 -6.00
CA LEU A 4 -5.27 20.48 -4.73
C LEU A 4 -3.75 20.64 -4.56
N MET A 5 -2.99 20.46 -5.65
CA MET A 5 -1.54 20.69 -5.65
C MET A 5 -1.21 22.16 -5.32
N ASN A 6 -1.95 23.11 -5.90
CA ASN A 6 -1.81 24.53 -5.60
C ASN A 6 -2.23 24.90 -4.17
N ALA A 7 -3.09 24.08 -3.54
CA ALA A 7 -3.44 24.21 -2.12
C ALA A 7 -2.41 23.56 -1.18
N GLY A 8 -1.31 23.01 -1.73
CA GLY A 8 -0.23 22.40 -0.96
C GLY A 8 -0.44 20.92 -0.62
N CYS A 9 -1.50 20.27 -1.11
CA CYS A 9 -1.75 18.86 -0.85
C CYS A 9 -0.67 17.97 -1.49
N GLY A 10 -0.14 17.01 -0.73
CA GLY A 10 0.75 15.97 -1.21
C GLY A 10 0.02 14.88 -2.00
N GLU A 11 0.77 14.00 -2.67
CA GLU A 11 0.22 12.93 -3.52
C GLU A 11 -0.86 12.10 -2.80
N ARG A 12 -0.58 11.66 -1.58
CA ARG A 12 -1.50 10.81 -0.80
C ARG A 12 -2.82 11.52 -0.47
N GLU A 13 -2.77 12.81 -0.13
CA GLU A 13 -3.95 13.62 0.18
C GLU A 13 -4.77 13.89 -1.09
N VAL A 14 -4.09 14.12 -2.20
CA VAL A 14 -4.71 14.27 -3.52
C VAL A 14 -5.44 12.99 -3.92
N LEU A 15 -4.84 11.82 -3.72
CA LEU A 15 -5.45 10.53 -3.99
C LEU A 15 -6.63 10.22 -3.07
N ALA A 16 -6.51 10.52 -1.77
CA ALA A 16 -7.60 10.35 -0.80
C ALA A 16 -8.80 11.25 -1.12
N SER A 17 -8.55 12.40 -1.75
CA SER A 17 -9.59 13.36 -2.16
C SER A 17 -10.10 13.13 -3.59
N LEU A 18 -9.61 12.11 -4.29
CA LEU A 18 -9.95 11.87 -5.69
C LEU A 18 -11.38 11.31 -5.79
N ALA A 19 -12.30 12.14 -6.28
CA ALA A 19 -13.64 11.70 -6.69
C ALA A 19 -13.68 11.59 -8.21
N LEU A 20 -14.12 10.44 -8.72
CA LEU A 20 -14.34 10.21 -10.14
C LEU A 20 -15.73 10.74 -10.52
N PRO A 21 -15.83 11.77 -11.37
CA PRO A 21 -17.12 12.33 -11.74
C PRO A 21 -17.97 11.26 -12.47
N PRO A 22 -19.17 10.90 -11.96
CA PRO A 22 -20.01 9.86 -12.55
C PRO A 22 -20.33 10.12 -14.03
N GLU A 23 -20.52 11.38 -14.42
CA GLU A 23 -20.79 11.80 -15.79
C GLU A 23 -19.70 11.38 -16.79
N LEU A 24 -18.45 11.21 -16.32
CA LEU A 24 -17.34 10.70 -17.12
C LEU A 24 -17.14 9.20 -16.92
N PHE A 25 -17.25 8.68 -15.69
CA PHE A 25 -16.79 7.32 -15.34
C PHE A 25 -17.88 6.24 -15.31
N ASP A 26 -19.17 6.60 -15.36
CA ASP A 26 -20.27 5.61 -15.45
C ASP A 26 -20.47 5.07 -16.88
N GLN A 27 -19.71 5.57 -17.85
CA GLN A 27 -19.72 5.04 -19.21
C GLN A 27 -18.99 3.69 -19.29
N PRO A 28 -19.51 2.68 -19.99
CA PRO A 28 -18.89 1.36 -20.10
C PRO A 28 -17.41 1.39 -20.53
N TRP A 29 -17.04 2.30 -21.44
CA TRP A 29 -15.68 2.46 -21.95
C TRP A 29 -14.74 3.26 -21.03
N MET A 30 -15.28 3.95 -20.02
CA MET A 30 -14.50 4.71 -19.03
C MET A 30 -14.29 3.94 -17.72
N ARG A 31 -14.86 2.73 -17.61
CA ARG A 31 -14.70 1.89 -16.42
C ARG A 31 -13.23 1.49 -16.25
N PRO A 32 -12.70 1.49 -15.02
CA PRO A 32 -11.30 1.14 -14.75
C PRO A 32 -11.08 -0.37 -14.79
N ALA A 33 -11.21 -0.96 -15.98
CA ALA A 33 -11.10 -2.39 -16.20
C ALA A 33 -9.64 -2.85 -16.33
N TYR A 34 -8.80 -2.08 -17.04
CA TYR A 34 -7.38 -2.39 -17.17
C TYR A 34 -6.55 -1.60 -16.15
N GLY A 35 -6.46 -0.27 -16.31
CA GLY A 35 -5.79 0.63 -15.36
C GLY A 35 -6.70 1.14 -14.24
N ASP A 36 -6.13 1.91 -13.32
CA ASP A 36 -6.84 2.58 -12.24
C ASP A 36 -6.65 4.11 -12.34
N PRO A 37 -7.70 4.93 -12.17
CA PRO A 37 -7.60 6.38 -12.24
C PRO A 37 -6.61 6.98 -11.22
N SER A 38 -6.39 6.30 -10.10
CA SER A 38 -5.34 6.70 -9.14
C SER A 38 -3.94 6.63 -9.76
N TYR A 39 -3.67 5.73 -10.70
CA TYR A 39 -2.37 5.65 -11.38
C TYR A 39 -2.12 6.89 -12.22
N ILE A 40 -3.14 7.29 -13.01
CA ILE A 40 -3.07 8.51 -13.83
C ILE A 40 -2.93 9.75 -12.94
N ALA A 41 -3.68 9.81 -11.82
CA ALA A 41 -3.55 10.90 -10.86
C ALA A 41 -2.12 11.00 -10.28
N ARG A 42 -1.48 9.86 -9.98
CA ARG A 42 -0.07 9.84 -9.55
C ARG A 42 0.87 10.34 -10.63
N ASP A 43 0.67 9.91 -11.87
CA ASP A 43 1.52 10.33 -13.00
C ASP A 43 1.43 11.84 -13.23
N ILE A 44 0.21 12.41 -13.15
CA ILE A 44 0.00 13.87 -13.20
C ILE A 44 0.67 14.54 -12.00
N TYR A 45 0.51 14.03 -10.78
CA TYR A 45 1.17 14.63 -9.62
C TYR A 45 2.68 14.65 -9.80
N ARG A 46 3.25 13.53 -10.28
CA ARG A 46 4.68 13.35 -10.51
C ARG A 46 5.20 14.24 -11.64
N SER A 47 4.44 14.47 -12.72
CA SER A 47 4.85 15.37 -13.80
C SER A 47 4.96 16.82 -13.32
N GLU A 48 4.07 17.24 -12.41
CA GLU A 48 4.03 18.60 -11.90
C GLU A 48 4.96 18.86 -10.70
N ASN A 49 5.15 17.88 -9.81
CA ASN A 49 5.87 18.06 -8.54
C ASN A 49 7.14 17.19 -8.42
N GLY A 50 7.39 16.29 -9.36
CA GLY A 50 8.50 15.35 -9.29
C GLY A 50 8.24 14.19 -8.31
N TRP A 51 9.32 13.62 -7.77
CA TRP A 51 9.30 12.38 -6.99
C TRP A 51 9.16 12.59 -5.48
N TRP A 52 9.41 13.79 -4.97
CA TRP A 52 9.50 14.06 -3.54
C TRP A 52 8.14 14.39 -2.94
N ASP A 53 7.81 13.77 -1.79
CA ASP A 53 6.51 13.88 -1.12
C ASP A 53 6.39 15.11 -0.19
N ARG A 54 7.37 16.01 -0.23
CA ARG A 54 7.49 17.22 0.62
C ARG A 54 7.74 16.95 2.09
N ASN A 55 7.95 15.70 2.49
CA ASN A 55 8.45 15.37 3.82
C ASN A 55 9.99 15.39 3.82
N PRO A 56 10.65 16.25 4.62
CA PRO A 56 12.11 16.27 4.69
C PRO A 56 12.74 14.92 5.06
N THR A 57 12.04 14.07 5.82
CA THR A 57 12.50 12.71 6.17
C THR A 57 12.73 11.83 4.94
N SER A 58 11.97 12.04 3.85
CA SER A 58 12.07 11.25 2.61
C SER A 58 13.05 11.82 1.59
N LEU A 59 13.61 13.01 1.83
CA LEU A 59 14.48 13.70 0.85
C LEU A 59 15.83 12.99 0.69
N HIS A 60 16.43 12.62 1.81
CA HIS A 60 17.68 11.85 1.90
C HIS A 60 17.54 10.79 2.99
N PRO A 61 16.70 9.76 2.78
CA PRO A 61 16.34 8.83 3.83
C PRO A 61 17.51 7.90 4.16
N ALA A 62 17.50 7.37 5.39
CA ALA A 62 18.31 6.20 5.73
C ALA A 62 17.93 5.01 4.83
N PRO A 63 18.80 3.98 4.68
CA PRO A 63 18.44 2.76 3.99
C PRO A 63 17.12 2.19 4.53
N PRO A 64 16.12 1.87 3.68
CA PRO A 64 14.78 1.50 4.13
C PRO A 64 14.79 0.35 5.16
N GLU A 65 15.66 -0.63 4.95
CA GLU A 65 15.80 -1.80 5.82
C GLU A 65 16.29 -1.43 7.22
N ARG A 66 17.15 -0.41 7.34
CA ARG A 66 17.63 0.09 8.64
C ARG A 66 16.52 0.86 9.35
N ALA A 67 15.81 1.73 8.63
CA ALA A 67 14.69 2.46 9.21
C ALA A 67 13.58 1.51 9.69
N ALA A 68 13.25 0.48 8.91
CA ALA A 68 12.28 -0.54 9.28
C ALA A 68 12.70 -1.33 10.53
N ALA A 69 13.98 -1.72 10.63
CA ALA A 69 14.49 -2.42 11.80
C ALA A 69 14.35 -1.60 13.09
N GLU A 70 14.66 -0.31 13.06
CA GLU A 70 14.49 0.58 14.22
C GLU A 70 13.01 0.77 14.59
N ILE A 71 12.11 0.88 13.61
CA ILE A 71 10.66 0.96 13.86
C ILE A 71 10.17 -0.32 14.56
N VAL A 72 10.57 -1.50 14.07
CA VAL A 72 10.19 -2.79 14.65
C VAL A 72 10.75 -2.96 16.06
N ALA A 73 11.99 -2.52 16.29
CA ALA A 73 12.63 -2.55 17.61
C ALA A 73 11.95 -1.61 18.62
N ALA A 74 11.38 -0.49 18.15
CA ALA A 74 10.64 0.45 18.99
C ALA A 74 9.26 -0.09 19.42
N ILE A 75 8.72 -1.10 18.75
CA ILE A 75 7.41 -1.70 19.07
C ILE A 75 7.61 -2.81 20.12
N ALA A 76 7.18 -2.53 21.35
CA ALA A 76 7.36 -3.45 22.47
C ALA A 76 6.49 -4.72 22.40
N ASP A 77 5.29 -4.63 21.82
CA ASP A 77 4.36 -5.75 21.68
C ASP A 77 3.95 -5.94 20.21
N HIS A 78 4.63 -6.84 19.52
CA HIS A 78 4.32 -7.21 18.14
C HIS A 78 2.97 -7.94 18.02
N GLU A 79 2.54 -8.68 19.05
CA GLU A 79 1.26 -9.39 19.04
C GLU A 79 0.08 -8.41 19.15
N ALA A 80 0.22 -7.31 19.89
CA ALA A 80 -0.78 -6.24 19.90
C ALA A 80 -0.96 -5.60 18.52
N LEU A 81 0.12 -5.37 17.79
CA LEU A 81 0.06 -4.85 16.42
C LEU A 81 -0.66 -5.83 15.50
N ILE A 82 -0.36 -7.12 15.59
CA ILE A 82 -1.03 -8.17 14.80
C ILE A 82 -2.54 -8.20 15.12
N ARG A 83 -2.92 -8.25 16.40
CA ARG A 83 -4.34 -8.25 16.81
C ARG A 83 -5.08 -7.02 16.30
N HIS A 84 -4.41 -5.86 16.31
CA HIS A 84 -5.00 -4.63 15.78
C HIS A 84 -5.22 -4.69 14.26
N ALA A 85 -4.24 -5.22 13.52
CA ALA A 85 -4.38 -5.43 12.08
C ALA A 85 -5.50 -6.43 11.75
N GLU A 86 -5.64 -7.51 12.54
CA GLU A 86 -6.74 -8.46 12.41
C GLU A 86 -8.10 -7.79 12.65
N ALA A 87 -8.24 -6.99 13.71
CA ALA A 87 -9.48 -6.25 13.98
C ALA A 87 -9.83 -5.22 12.88
N LEU A 88 -8.83 -4.63 12.22
CA LEU A 88 -9.05 -3.78 11.04
C LEU A 88 -9.62 -4.60 9.87
N ALA A 89 -9.04 -5.76 9.59
CA ALA A 89 -9.50 -6.65 8.53
C ALA A 89 -10.93 -7.17 8.80
N ASP A 90 -11.24 -7.54 10.04
CA ASP A 90 -12.57 -8.04 10.44
C ASP A 90 -13.67 -6.98 10.26
N ARG A 91 -13.31 -5.69 10.27
CA ARG A 91 -14.21 -4.57 9.96
C ARG A 91 -14.32 -4.27 8.45
N GLY A 92 -13.66 -5.06 7.59
CA GLY A 92 -13.59 -4.83 6.15
C GLY A 92 -12.61 -3.72 5.75
N GLU A 93 -11.79 -3.21 6.67
CA GLU A 93 -10.78 -2.17 6.39
C GLU A 93 -9.46 -2.81 5.90
N THR A 94 -9.55 -3.70 4.90
CA THR A 94 -8.46 -4.57 4.42
C THR A 94 -7.19 -3.79 4.05
N GLN A 95 -7.33 -2.63 3.40
CA GLN A 95 -6.18 -1.79 3.03
C GLN A 95 -5.49 -1.18 4.26
N LEU A 96 -6.23 -0.84 5.31
CA LEU A 96 -5.65 -0.34 6.56
C LEU A 96 -4.98 -1.47 7.34
N ALA A 97 -5.59 -2.66 7.39
CA ALA A 97 -4.97 -3.85 7.95
C ALA A 97 -3.62 -4.15 7.27
N LEU A 98 -3.58 -4.05 5.93
CA LEU A 98 -2.34 -4.16 5.14
C LEU A 98 -1.30 -3.12 5.56
N HIS A 99 -1.68 -1.85 5.75
CA HIS A 99 -0.74 -0.81 6.19
C HIS A 99 -0.14 -1.11 7.57
N VAL A 100 -0.94 -1.60 8.52
CA VAL A 100 -0.48 -1.90 9.88
C VAL A 100 0.44 -3.12 9.88
N ILE A 101 0.03 -4.23 9.26
CA ILE A 101 0.82 -5.47 9.27
C ILE A 101 2.11 -5.36 8.48
N ASP A 102 2.19 -4.43 7.52
CA ASP A 102 3.37 -4.19 6.70
C ASP A 102 4.62 -3.92 7.54
N VAL A 103 4.44 -3.23 8.67
CA VAL A 103 5.52 -2.88 9.61
C VAL A 103 6.29 -4.12 10.06
N LEU A 104 5.60 -5.23 10.31
CA LEU A 104 6.23 -6.51 10.68
C LEU A 104 6.53 -7.36 9.44
N ALA A 105 5.64 -7.38 8.43
CA ALA A 105 5.79 -8.27 7.29
C ALA A 105 7.01 -7.95 6.40
N THR A 106 7.48 -6.69 6.40
CA THR A 106 8.69 -6.20 5.71
C THR A 106 9.93 -6.15 6.62
N ALA A 107 9.79 -6.58 7.87
CA ALA A 107 10.92 -6.70 8.76
C ALA A 107 11.83 -7.86 8.32
N ARG A 108 13.15 -7.67 8.42
CA ARG A 108 14.12 -8.75 8.25
C ARG A 108 14.11 -9.68 9.46
N GLY A 109 14.30 -10.97 9.19
CA GLY A 109 14.38 -12.01 10.21
C GLY A 109 13.39 -13.13 9.97
N ASP A 110 13.60 -14.22 10.72
CA ASP A 110 12.82 -15.45 10.61
C ASP A 110 12.34 -15.87 11.99
N SER A 111 11.31 -15.17 12.48
CA SER A 111 10.63 -15.51 13.72
C SER A 111 9.19 -15.95 13.43
N PRO A 112 8.58 -16.78 14.30
CA PRO A 112 7.18 -17.19 14.13
C PRO A 112 6.21 -16.00 14.00
N THR A 113 6.45 -14.91 14.74
CA THR A 113 5.65 -13.69 14.67
C THR A 113 5.76 -13.00 13.31
N LEU A 114 6.98 -12.88 12.75
CA LEU A 114 7.18 -12.30 11.42
C LEU A 114 6.59 -13.20 10.32
N ALA A 115 6.74 -14.53 10.45
CA ALA A 115 6.11 -15.48 9.55
C ALA A 115 4.58 -15.33 9.55
N ARG A 116 3.96 -15.22 10.74
CA ARG A 116 2.52 -14.96 10.88
C ARG A 116 2.12 -13.64 10.22
N ALA A 117 2.87 -12.56 10.43
CA ALA A 117 2.60 -11.26 9.81
C ALA A 117 2.64 -11.34 8.28
N ARG A 118 3.61 -12.07 7.70
CA ARG A 118 3.69 -12.30 6.26
C ARG A 118 2.51 -13.12 5.73
N SER A 119 2.11 -14.19 6.42
CA SER A 119 0.92 -14.97 6.05
C SER A 119 -0.37 -14.13 6.09
N LEU A 120 -0.53 -13.28 7.10
CA LEU A 120 -1.67 -12.36 7.20
C LEU A 120 -1.67 -11.34 6.05
N LYS A 121 -0.51 -10.75 5.73
CA LYS A 121 -0.35 -9.85 4.59
C LYS A 121 -0.72 -10.54 3.27
N ALA A 122 -0.21 -11.74 3.00
CA ALA A 122 -0.54 -12.50 1.79
C ALA A 122 -2.05 -12.75 1.67
N ARG A 123 -2.70 -13.18 2.76
CA ARG A 123 -4.15 -13.38 2.81
C ARG A 123 -4.93 -12.11 2.45
N TRP A 124 -4.59 -10.98 3.08
CA TRP A 124 -5.30 -9.72 2.86
C TRP A 124 -4.99 -9.07 1.51
N LEU A 125 -3.81 -9.33 0.92
CA LEU A 125 -3.52 -8.95 -0.47
C LEU A 125 -4.48 -9.66 -1.43
N ARG A 126 -4.76 -10.96 -1.23
CA ARG A 126 -5.75 -11.68 -2.05
C ARG A 126 -7.17 -11.15 -1.86
N GLU A 127 -7.54 -10.86 -0.63
CA GLU A 127 -8.83 -10.22 -0.35
C GLU A 127 -8.94 -8.86 -1.05
N ARG A 128 -7.89 -8.04 -0.97
CA ARG A 128 -7.82 -6.75 -1.65
C ARG A 128 -7.91 -6.89 -3.18
N ALA A 129 -7.34 -7.94 -3.75
CA ALA A 129 -7.48 -8.26 -5.18
C ALA A 129 -8.93 -8.58 -5.59
N GLY A 130 -9.81 -8.95 -4.65
CA GLY A 130 -11.25 -9.09 -4.90
C GLY A 130 -12.03 -7.77 -4.83
N GLN A 131 -11.47 -6.74 -4.20
CA GLN A 131 -12.15 -5.46 -3.93
C GLN A 131 -11.86 -4.39 -4.99
N VAL A 132 -10.79 -4.56 -5.77
CA VAL A 132 -10.37 -3.59 -6.79
C VAL A 132 -10.83 -4.01 -8.18
N ARG A 133 -11.20 -3.04 -9.02
CA ARG A 133 -11.73 -3.30 -10.37
C ARG A 133 -10.63 -3.51 -11.42
N SER A 134 -9.55 -2.73 -11.34
CA SER A 134 -8.45 -2.77 -12.31
C SER A 134 -7.82 -4.15 -12.35
N TYR A 135 -7.83 -4.79 -13.52
CA TYR A 135 -7.16 -6.07 -13.77
C TYR A 135 -5.70 -6.00 -13.34
N VAL A 136 -4.99 -4.93 -13.69
CA VAL A 136 -3.59 -4.72 -13.31
C VAL A 136 -3.45 -4.72 -11.78
N SER A 137 -4.27 -3.95 -11.05
CA SER A 137 -4.23 -3.95 -9.58
C SER A 137 -4.46 -5.36 -9.00
N ARG A 138 -5.48 -6.07 -9.50
CA ARG A 138 -5.83 -7.42 -9.03
C ARG A 138 -4.66 -8.39 -9.20
N SER A 139 -4.04 -8.38 -10.39
CA SER A 139 -2.90 -9.23 -10.71
C SER A 139 -1.68 -8.91 -9.85
N LEU A 140 -1.39 -7.62 -9.62
CA LEU A 140 -0.26 -7.20 -8.77
C LEU A 140 -0.46 -7.65 -7.31
N TYR A 141 -1.66 -7.49 -6.75
CA TYR A 141 -1.97 -7.96 -5.40
C TYR A 141 -1.86 -9.48 -5.27
N ALA A 142 -2.41 -10.22 -6.23
CA ALA A 142 -2.34 -11.69 -6.24
C ALA A 142 -0.90 -12.19 -6.36
N ALA A 143 -0.12 -11.64 -7.30
CA ALA A 143 1.28 -12.00 -7.48
C ALA A 143 2.11 -11.68 -6.22
N ALA A 144 1.89 -10.53 -5.59
CA ALA A 144 2.56 -10.18 -4.34
C ALA A 144 2.24 -11.18 -3.21
N ALA A 145 0.99 -11.66 -3.11
CA ALA A 145 0.62 -12.70 -2.14
C ALA A 145 1.35 -14.02 -2.41
N ASP A 146 1.37 -14.48 -3.67
CA ASP A 146 2.04 -15.72 -4.06
C ASP A 146 3.55 -15.66 -3.75
N MET A 147 4.19 -14.53 -4.04
CA MET A 147 5.62 -14.36 -3.77
C MET A 147 5.95 -14.33 -2.27
N ILE A 148 5.08 -13.78 -1.44
CA ILE A 148 5.25 -13.84 0.02
C ILE A 148 5.20 -15.29 0.50
N GLU A 149 4.22 -16.08 0.02
CA GLU A 149 4.06 -17.48 0.43
C GLU A 149 5.17 -18.40 -0.08
N GLN A 150 5.74 -18.08 -1.24
CA GLN A 150 6.90 -18.79 -1.81
C GLN A 150 8.24 -18.35 -1.20
N GLY A 151 8.25 -17.32 -0.35
CA GLY A 151 9.48 -16.74 0.20
C GLY A 151 10.32 -15.94 -0.83
N THR A 152 9.73 -15.58 -1.97
CA THR A 152 10.39 -14.84 -3.06
C THR A 152 10.06 -13.34 -3.08
N GLY A 153 9.37 -12.83 -2.05
CA GLY A 153 8.92 -11.43 -1.96
C GLY A 153 9.98 -10.35 -2.21
N HIS A 154 11.25 -10.62 -1.90
CA HIS A 154 12.37 -9.69 -2.15
C HIS A 154 12.49 -9.25 -3.62
N ALA A 155 12.08 -10.10 -4.57
CA ALA A 155 12.11 -9.82 -6.00
C ALA A 155 11.03 -8.80 -6.44
N PHE A 156 10.04 -8.52 -5.60
CA PHE A 156 8.98 -7.52 -5.86
C PHE A 156 9.13 -6.25 -5.02
N GLY A 157 10.30 -6.02 -4.43
CA GLY A 157 10.52 -4.91 -3.50
C GLY A 157 9.82 -5.07 -2.15
N ILE A 158 9.22 -6.24 -1.88
CA ILE A 158 8.75 -6.65 -0.56
C ILE A 158 9.96 -7.22 0.17
N ARG A 159 10.82 -6.32 0.66
CA ARG A 159 12.02 -6.65 1.44
C ARG A 159 11.75 -6.61 2.91
#